data_AF-A0A5F0VQB7-F1
#
_entry.id   AF-A0A5F0VQB7-F1
#
_cell.length_a   1.000
_cell.length_b   1.000
_cell.length_c   1.000
_cell.angle_alpha   90.00
_cell.angle_beta   90.00
_cell.angle_gamma   90.00
#
_symmetry.space_group_name_H-M   'P 1'
#
loop_
_entity.id
_entity.type
_entity.pdbx_description
1 polymer ?
#
loop_
_entity_poly.entity_id
_entity_poly.type
_entity_poly.pdbx_seq_one_letter_code
_entity_poly.pdbx_strand_id
1 'polypeptide(L)' 'DYIEMFYNPKRRHSSAMQLSPVEYEKRYFLSLESV' A
#
# COMPACT_ATOMS: atom_id res chain seq x y z
N ASP A 1 -1.83 -10.21 4.82
CA ASP A 1 -2.42 -9.75 3.54
C ASP A 1 -1.70 -8.59 2.86
N TYR A 2 -0.36 -8.52 2.93
CA TYR A 2 0.41 -7.53 2.17
C TYR A 2 0.36 -7.81 0.66
N ILE A 3 0.55 -9.08 0.26
CA ILE A 3 0.53 -9.51 -1.15
C ILE A 3 -0.89 -9.42 -1.74
N GLU A 4 -1.93 -9.73 -0.96
CA GLU A 4 -3.32 -9.70 -1.44
C GLU A 4 -3.80 -8.28 -1.77
N MET A 5 -3.36 -7.27 -1.01
CA MET A 5 -3.75 -5.86 -1.22
C MET A 5 -3.33 -5.32 -2.60
N PHE A 6 -2.26 -5.87 -3.19
CA PHE A 6 -1.70 -5.41 -4.46
C PHE A 6 -1.99 -6.35 -5.63
N TYR A 7 -2.07 -7.66 -5.40
CA TYR A 7 -2.14 -8.67 -6.47
C TYR A 7 -3.48 -9.39 -6.60
N ASN A 8 -4.53 -8.98 -5.87
CA ASN A 8 -5.87 -9.57 -6.01
C ASN A 8 -6.82 -8.67 -6.83
N PRO A 9 -6.86 -8.80 -8.18
CA PRO A 9 -7.65 -7.92 -9.03
C PRO A 9 -9.17 -8.01 -8.79
N LYS A 10 -9.66 -9.13 -8.20
CA LYS A 10 -11.08 -9.31 -7.85
C LYS A 10 -11.50 -8.54 -6.60
N ARG A 11 -10.56 -8.28 -5.68
CA ARG A 11 -10.79 -7.54 -4.44
C ARG A 11 -9.94 -6.28 -4.45
N ARG A 12 -10.21 -5.39 -5.40
CA ARG A 12 -9.61 -4.04 -5.41
C ARG A 12 -10.23 -3.21 -4.28
N HIS A 13 -9.91 -3.56 -3.03
CA HIS A 13 -10.19 -2.71 -1.89
C HIS A 13 -9.17 -1.59 -1.94
N SER A 14 -9.62 -0.41 -2.36
CA SER A 14 -8.84 0.82 -2.53
C SER A 14 -8.25 1.40 -1.23
N SER A 15 -7.96 0.58 -0.23
CA SER A 15 -7.33 0.99 1.03
C SER A 15 -5.93 1.57 0.80
N ALA A 16 -5.21 1.08 -0.19
CA ALA A 16 -3.88 1.59 -0.56
C ALA A 16 -3.92 2.86 -1.43
N MET A 17 -5.06 3.54 -1.60
CA MET A 17 -5.20 4.70 -2.50
C MET A 17 -4.73 4.45 -3.96
N GLN A 18 -4.84 3.20 -4.43
CA GLN A 18 -4.31 2.75 -5.73
C GLN A 18 -2.79 2.87 -5.89
N LEU A 19 -2.05 2.93 -4.78
CA LEU A 19 -0.59 2.93 -4.81
C LEU A 19 -0.04 1.55 -5.16
N SER A 20 1.09 1.54 -5.86
CA SER A 20 1.90 0.33 -5.99
C SER A 20 2.49 -0.09 -4.64
N PRO A 21 2.86 -1.37 -4.46
CA PRO A 21 3.47 -1.84 -3.21
C PRO A 21 4.67 -0.97 -2.75
N VAL A 22 5.51 -0.61 -3.71
CA VAL A 22 6.72 0.20 -3.46
C VAL A 22 6.37 1.62 -3.01
N GLU A 23 5.35 2.25 -3.59
CA GLU A 23 4.94 3.59 -3.19
C GLU A 23 4.26 3.60 -1.83
N TYR A 24 3.50 2.55 -1.52
CA TYR A 24 2.90 2.38 -0.20
C TYR A 24 3.98 2.28 0.89
N GLU A 25 5.00 1.45 0.67
CA GLU A 25 6.14 1.33 1.58
C GLU A 25 6.87 2.68 1.77
N LYS A 26 7.18 3.38 0.67
CA LYS A 26 7.82 4.70 0.74
C LYS A 26 7.02 5.67 1.61
N ARG A 27 5.70 5.76 1.43
CA ARG A 27 4.85 6.64 2.25
C ARG A 27 4.79 6.20 3.71
N TYR A 28 4.73 4.90 3.95
CA TYR A 28 4.74 4.36 5.31
C TYR A 28 6.03 4.76 6.06
N PHE A 29 7.20 4.55 5.45
CA PHE A 29 8.48 4.94 6.04
C PHE A 29 8.61 6.46 6.22
N LEU A 30 8.18 7.26 5.24
CA LEU A 30 8.15 8.72 5.39
C LEU A 30 7.25 9.18 6.55
N SER A 31 6.10 8.54 6.75
CA SER A 31 5.23 8.86 7.87
C SER A 31 5.80 8.44 9.23
N LEU A 32 6.58 7.36 9.28
CA LEU A 32 7.26 6.90 10.48
C LEU A 32 8.43 7.80 10.87
N GLU A 33 9.18 8.32 9.89
CA GLU A 33 10.28 9.27 10.14
C GLU A 33 9.78 10.64 10.60
N SER A 34 8.53 10.98 10.32
CA SER A 34 7.91 12.26 10.70
C SER A 34 7.32 12.29 12.11
N VAL A 35 7.47 11.22 12.91
CA VAL A 35 6.94 11.10 14.29
C VAL A 35 8.04 11.28 15.32
#